data_AF-A0A8J4LMZ0-F1
#
_entry.id   AF-A0A8J4LMZ0-F1
#
_cell.length_a   1.000
_cell.length_b   1.000
_cell.length_c   1.000
_cell.angle_alpha   90.00
_cell.angle_beta   90.00
_cell.angle_gamma   90.00
#
_symmetry.space_group_name_H-M   'P 1'
#
loop_
_entity.id
_entity.type
_entity.pdbx_description
1 polymer ?
#
loop_
_entity_poly.entity_id
_entity_poly.type
_entity_poly.pdbx_seq_one_letter_code
_entity_poly.pdbx_strand_id
1 'polypeptide(L)'
;MLNGHNVHVGVVGGSISWGHGATKRGEKDWFSHFSKWLIDAFPRSNITARNGCVPGVPSSYMILCLEQSLNYEDVELVFVEFNLNDGIAETIVNPQVQGMERLIRRILALPKRPAVVLLQTPSHGMAAYPVDHPKHAPGMEHKLFYTTLEDVEGAVAQYYDVQMLSLRTALYRLAVFKQVEGFLWEQTFWDIHPGDQGHRIMADLAVYLIQQTALGMLLRPFGPEDEEAFMEPLPDPMYPNNRPPDTPMCIMYDTFKPMMVESQGWDFLDEGTPGKPKVGFVATTPGSRMVIRLNTDRSQTGQLPQSRVAIWVQHLKSYEHMGVAEFRCISGCQCEPHQEDAHIAQRVSQLYVFRMDVTQSAACDVEVEVLPATTSGEHKFKVAGVVIEEGADKNYLSTVYRQGNGEFGMSEHNGNRAQLVRTREGLTGDIRRLLRAVRGWYRR
;
A
#
# COMPACT_ATOMS: atom_id res chain seq x y z
N MET A 1 -10.56 15.15 -18.28
CA MET A 1 -12.00 15.00 -17.97
C MET A 1 -12.90 15.92 -18.80
N LEU A 2 -12.75 17.25 -18.72
CA LEU A 2 -13.64 18.20 -19.43
C LEU A 2 -13.75 17.93 -20.94
N ASN A 3 -12.65 17.57 -21.61
CA ASN A 3 -12.62 17.28 -23.05
C ASN A 3 -13.11 15.88 -23.44
N GLY A 4 -13.58 15.06 -22.50
CA GLY A 4 -14.14 13.73 -22.78
C GLY A 4 -13.12 12.61 -23.04
N HIS A 5 -11.83 12.84 -22.75
CA HIS A 5 -10.82 11.78 -22.83
C HIS A 5 -11.06 10.64 -21.84
N ASN A 6 -10.41 9.49 -22.06
CA ASN A 6 -10.33 8.44 -21.05
C ASN A 6 -9.49 8.95 -19.88
N VAL A 7 -9.91 8.64 -18.65
CA VAL A 7 -9.20 9.05 -17.43
C VAL A 7 -9.11 7.90 -16.44
N HIS A 8 -7.90 7.60 -15.98
CA HIS A 8 -7.68 6.58 -14.95
C HIS A 8 -7.34 7.24 -13.61
N VAL A 9 -8.11 6.89 -12.59
CA VAL A 9 -7.98 7.43 -11.23
C VAL A 9 -7.64 6.28 -10.28
N GLY A 10 -6.67 6.50 -9.41
CA GLY A 10 -6.26 5.56 -8.39
C GLY A 10 -6.41 6.14 -6.98
N VAL A 11 -6.55 5.26 -6.00
CA VAL A 11 -6.22 5.57 -4.60
C VAL A 11 -5.28 4.51 -4.06
N VAL A 12 -4.22 4.95 -3.38
CA VAL A 12 -3.36 4.12 -2.54
C VAL A 12 -3.49 4.60 -1.11
N GLY A 13 -3.55 3.67 -0.17
CA GLY A 13 -3.74 4.02 1.23
C GLY A 13 -3.96 2.80 2.11
N GLY A 14 -4.17 3.06 3.38
CA GLY A 14 -4.40 2.05 4.41
C GLY A 14 -5.85 1.55 4.50
N SER A 15 -6.24 1.15 5.71
CA SER A 15 -7.56 0.54 5.98
C SER A 15 -8.71 1.54 5.78
N ILE A 16 -8.49 2.82 6.09
CA ILE A 16 -9.51 3.85 5.88
C ILE A 16 -9.84 3.95 4.39
N SER A 17 -8.86 4.24 3.53
CA SER A 17 -9.13 4.37 2.09
C SER A 17 -9.49 3.06 1.40
N TRP A 18 -9.13 1.92 1.97
CA TRP A 18 -9.69 0.64 1.56
C TRP A 18 -11.21 0.58 1.75
N GLY A 19 -11.75 1.24 2.78
CA GLY A 19 -13.18 1.36 3.08
C GLY A 19 -13.59 0.83 4.45
N HIS A 20 -12.64 0.64 5.37
CA HIS A 20 -12.91 0.17 6.72
C HIS A 20 -13.69 1.23 7.50
N GLY A 21 -14.77 0.79 8.18
CA GLY A 21 -15.71 1.67 8.88
C GLY A 21 -16.94 2.07 8.05
N ALA A 22 -16.88 1.98 6.72
CA ALA A 22 -18.09 2.04 5.90
C ALA A 22 -18.96 0.80 6.12
N THR A 23 -20.26 1.00 6.34
CA THR A 23 -21.22 -0.11 6.53
C THR A 23 -21.39 -0.97 5.28
N LYS A 24 -21.06 -0.42 4.10
CA LYS A 24 -21.05 -1.15 2.83
C LYS A 24 -19.94 -0.66 1.91
N ARG A 25 -18.80 -1.36 1.96
CA ARG A 25 -17.67 -1.15 1.04
C ARG A 25 -18.11 -1.33 -0.42
N GLY A 26 -17.56 -0.50 -1.30
CA GLY A 26 -17.96 -0.38 -2.69
C GLY A 26 -19.13 0.58 -2.93
N GLU A 27 -19.81 1.04 -1.88
CA GLU A 27 -20.96 1.93 -2.01
C GLU A 27 -20.87 3.15 -1.09
N LYS A 28 -20.47 2.92 0.16
CA LYS A 28 -20.45 3.94 1.22
C LYS A 28 -19.05 4.35 1.67
N ASP A 29 -18.00 3.69 1.16
CA ASP A 29 -16.64 4.19 1.35
C ASP A 29 -16.41 5.47 0.52
N TRP A 30 -15.48 6.29 0.99
CA TRP A 30 -15.27 7.63 0.44
C TRP A 30 -14.87 7.60 -1.04
N PHE A 31 -14.03 6.63 -1.44
CA PHE A 31 -13.54 6.54 -2.80
C PHE A 31 -14.65 6.06 -3.75
N SER A 32 -15.55 5.19 -3.29
CA SER A 32 -16.76 4.82 -4.03
C SER A 32 -17.74 5.98 -4.20
N HIS A 33 -17.95 6.79 -3.16
CA HIS A 33 -18.74 8.02 -3.27
C HIS A 33 -18.13 9.01 -4.27
N PHE A 34 -16.83 9.27 -4.13
CA PHE A 34 -16.08 10.17 -5.00
C PHE A 34 -16.09 9.69 -6.45
N SER A 35 -15.72 8.43 -6.71
CA SER A 35 -15.64 7.89 -8.07
C SER A 35 -17.01 7.82 -8.75
N LYS A 36 -18.07 7.49 -8.02
CA LYS A 36 -19.45 7.57 -8.54
C LYS A 36 -19.78 9.00 -8.95
N TRP A 37 -19.54 9.97 -8.07
CA TRP A 37 -19.77 11.38 -8.39
C TRP A 37 -18.94 11.83 -9.61
N LEU A 38 -17.67 11.42 -9.70
CA LEU A 38 -16.78 11.81 -10.78
C LEU A 38 -17.27 11.30 -12.15
N ILE A 39 -17.71 10.05 -12.21
CA ILE A 39 -18.31 9.45 -13.42
C ILE A 39 -19.61 10.18 -13.81
N ASP A 40 -20.47 10.46 -12.83
CA ASP A 40 -21.76 11.13 -13.05
C ASP A 40 -21.56 12.61 -13.49
N ALA A 41 -20.55 13.30 -12.93
CA ALA A 41 -20.25 14.71 -13.21
C ALA A 41 -19.56 14.93 -14.56
N PHE A 42 -18.81 13.95 -15.07
CA PHE A 42 -18.09 14.04 -16.35
C PHE A 42 -18.54 12.97 -17.35
N PRO A 43 -19.82 12.96 -17.79
CA PRO A 43 -20.40 11.90 -18.61
C PRO A 43 -19.84 11.82 -20.03
N ARG A 44 -19.05 12.81 -20.47
CA ARG A 44 -18.32 12.74 -21.75
C ARG A 44 -17.01 11.95 -21.64
N SER A 45 -16.47 11.81 -20.44
CA SER A 45 -15.20 11.14 -20.14
C SER A 45 -15.47 9.67 -19.82
N ASN A 46 -14.60 8.78 -20.28
CA ASN A 46 -14.59 7.39 -19.82
C ASN A 46 -13.66 7.28 -18.62
N ILE A 47 -14.23 7.25 -17.42
CA ILE A 47 -13.48 7.25 -16.17
C ILE A 47 -13.44 5.83 -15.59
N THR A 48 -12.23 5.37 -15.30
CA THR A 48 -11.96 4.14 -14.55
C THR A 48 -11.31 4.52 -13.23
N ALA A 49 -11.94 4.18 -12.11
CA ALA A 49 -11.44 4.47 -10.77
C ALA A 49 -11.07 3.17 -10.04
N ARG A 50 -9.80 2.99 -9.68
CA ARG A 50 -9.27 1.81 -8.98
C ARG A 50 -8.92 2.14 -7.52
N ASN A 51 -9.55 1.43 -6.59
CA ASN A 51 -9.17 1.40 -5.19
C ASN A 51 -8.05 0.37 -5.01
N GLY A 52 -6.81 0.86 -4.97
CA GLY A 52 -5.58 0.09 -4.81
C GLY A 52 -5.13 -0.08 -3.36
N CYS A 53 -5.94 0.29 -2.38
CA CYS A 53 -5.53 0.33 -0.98
C CYS A 53 -5.25 -1.06 -0.39
N VAL A 54 -4.35 -1.09 0.58
CA VAL A 54 -4.01 -2.29 1.35
C VAL A 54 -4.14 -1.93 2.84
N PRO A 55 -5.12 -2.51 3.56
CA PRO A 55 -5.32 -2.27 4.98
C PRO A 55 -4.07 -2.54 5.80
N GLY A 56 -3.85 -1.75 6.84
CA GLY A 56 -2.81 -2.01 7.85
C GLY A 56 -1.37 -1.78 7.40
N VAL A 57 -1.12 -1.27 6.19
CA VAL A 57 0.25 -1.03 5.69
C VAL A 57 0.64 0.46 5.76
N PRO A 58 1.92 0.77 6.05
CA PRO A 58 2.44 2.13 5.97
C PRO A 58 2.78 2.52 4.52
N SER A 59 3.06 3.82 4.30
CA SER A 59 3.54 4.32 3.01
C SER A 59 4.81 3.60 2.57
N SER A 60 5.67 3.20 3.51
CA SER A 60 6.93 2.50 3.22
C SER A 60 6.74 1.14 2.54
N TYR A 61 5.63 0.44 2.81
CA TYR A 61 5.24 -0.76 2.07
C TYR A 61 4.76 -0.41 0.66
N MET A 62 3.94 0.63 0.52
CA MET A 62 3.38 1.04 -0.76
C MET A 62 4.46 1.47 -1.75
N ILE A 63 5.56 2.07 -1.27
CA ILE A 63 6.75 2.35 -2.10
C ILE A 63 7.24 1.09 -2.82
N LEU A 64 7.17 -0.09 -2.19
CA LEU A 64 7.70 -1.33 -2.77
C LEU A 64 6.71 -2.03 -3.69
N CYS A 65 5.41 -1.86 -3.41
CA CYS A 65 4.32 -2.62 -4.03
C CYS A 65 3.40 -1.77 -4.93
N LEU A 66 3.78 -0.53 -5.26
CA LEU A 66 2.93 0.44 -5.97
C LEU A 66 2.29 -0.12 -7.25
N GLU A 67 3.04 -0.90 -8.02
CA GLU A 67 2.63 -1.51 -9.28
C GLU A 67 1.48 -2.51 -9.12
N GLN A 68 1.33 -3.09 -7.93
CA GLN A 68 0.22 -3.99 -7.60
C GLN A 68 -1.04 -3.22 -7.19
N SER A 69 -0.91 -1.93 -6.89
CA SER A 69 -1.99 -1.09 -6.38
C SER A 69 -2.57 -0.17 -7.44
N LEU A 70 -1.79 0.17 -8.47
CA LEU A 70 -2.19 1.09 -9.52
C LEU A 70 -2.06 0.45 -10.90
N ASN A 71 -2.88 0.92 -11.85
CA ASN A 71 -2.58 0.75 -13.27
C ASN A 71 -1.47 1.74 -13.65
N TYR A 72 -0.25 1.44 -13.23
CA TYR A 72 0.86 2.39 -13.25
C TYR A 72 1.19 2.91 -14.65
N GLU A 73 0.83 2.18 -15.71
CA GLU A 73 1.07 2.58 -17.11
C GLU A 73 0.18 3.73 -17.59
N ASP A 74 -1.02 3.89 -17.03
CA ASP A 74 -2.04 4.81 -17.55
C ASP A 74 -2.80 5.64 -16.50
N VAL A 75 -2.47 5.52 -15.21
CA VAL A 75 -3.07 6.34 -14.14
C VAL A 75 -2.70 7.82 -14.27
N GLU A 76 -3.68 8.71 -14.12
CA GLU A 76 -3.55 10.17 -14.33
C GLU A 76 -3.88 10.99 -13.08
N LEU A 77 -4.58 10.41 -12.10
CA LEU A 77 -4.87 11.03 -10.80
C LEU A 77 -4.74 9.97 -9.71
N VAL A 78 -3.95 10.25 -8.68
CA VAL A 78 -3.74 9.34 -7.55
C VAL A 78 -3.99 10.05 -6.23
N PHE A 79 -4.92 9.51 -5.44
CA PHE A 79 -5.06 9.88 -4.03
C PHE A 79 -4.15 9.02 -3.16
N VAL A 80 -3.51 9.62 -2.15
CA VAL A 80 -2.58 8.95 -1.23
C VAL A 80 -3.03 9.21 0.21
N GLU A 81 -3.23 8.16 1.00
CA GLU A 81 -3.70 8.26 2.40
C GLU A 81 -2.99 7.27 3.32
N PHE A 82 -2.02 7.76 4.11
CA PHE A 82 -1.24 6.93 5.05
C PHE A 82 -0.98 7.57 6.41
N ASN A 83 -1.48 8.77 6.70
CA ASN A 83 -1.16 9.50 7.94
C ASN A 83 -1.43 8.68 9.21
N LEU A 84 -2.57 7.98 9.27
CA LEU A 84 -2.89 7.08 10.38
C LEU A 84 -1.89 5.90 10.46
N ASN A 85 -1.55 5.31 9.32
CA ASN A 85 -0.72 4.10 9.22
C ASN A 85 0.77 4.37 9.47
N ASP A 86 1.26 5.53 9.04
CA ASP A 86 2.63 5.97 9.30
C ASP A 86 2.79 6.42 10.76
N GLY A 87 1.69 6.84 11.39
CA GLY A 87 1.61 7.14 12.80
C GLY A 87 2.12 8.53 13.13
N ILE A 88 2.91 8.66 14.18
CA ILE A 88 3.46 9.95 14.62
C ILE A 88 4.98 9.86 14.79
N ALA A 89 5.66 10.97 14.55
CA ALA A 89 7.06 11.16 14.88
C ALA A 89 7.25 12.55 15.51
N GLU A 90 8.12 12.64 16.51
CA GLU A 90 8.37 13.89 17.25
C GLU A 90 9.31 14.84 16.49
N THR A 91 9.99 14.35 15.44
CA THR A 91 11.00 15.10 14.69
C THR A 91 10.53 15.44 13.28
N ILE A 92 10.94 16.61 12.78
CA ILE A 92 10.65 17.07 11.40
C ILE A 92 11.32 16.17 10.36
N VAL A 93 12.54 15.70 10.66
CA VAL A 93 13.23 14.69 9.85
C VAL A 93 12.98 13.35 10.51
N ASN A 94 12.18 12.50 9.85
CA ASN A 94 11.86 11.17 10.34
C ASN A 94 11.66 10.18 9.18
N PRO A 95 11.76 8.87 9.42
CA PRO A 95 11.60 7.85 8.38
C PRO A 95 10.24 7.84 7.69
N GLN A 96 9.16 8.22 8.38
CA GLN A 96 7.81 8.23 7.84
C GLN A 96 7.64 9.28 6.76
N VAL A 97 7.99 10.53 7.04
CA VAL A 97 7.89 11.62 6.05
C VAL A 97 8.86 11.41 4.89
N GLN A 98 10.05 10.84 5.16
CA GLN A 98 10.95 10.40 4.11
C GLN A 98 10.33 9.29 3.23
N GLY A 99 9.57 8.37 3.83
CA GLY A 99 8.77 7.37 3.12
C GLY A 99 7.69 8.01 2.25
N MET A 100 6.94 8.96 2.80
CA MET A 100 5.91 9.69 2.06
C MET A 100 6.51 10.44 0.85
N GLU A 101 7.63 11.14 1.02
CA GLU A 101 8.33 11.78 -0.10
C GLU A 101 8.70 10.75 -1.19
N ARG A 102 9.31 9.63 -0.81
CA ARG A 102 9.68 8.58 -1.77
C ARG A 102 8.45 8.08 -2.53
N LEU A 103 7.32 7.88 -1.84
CA LEU A 103 6.08 7.42 -2.47
C LEU A 103 5.54 8.45 -3.46
N ILE A 104 5.44 9.73 -3.07
CA ILE A 104 5.00 10.82 -3.96
C ILE A 104 5.89 10.87 -5.21
N ARG A 105 7.22 10.82 -5.02
CA ARG A 105 8.17 10.81 -6.14
C ARG A 105 7.96 9.63 -7.08
N ARG A 106 7.73 8.41 -6.57
CA ARG A 106 7.44 7.24 -7.42
C ARG A 106 6.18 7.47 -8.26
N ILE A 107 5.13 8.00 -7.63
CA ILE A 107 3.85 8.23 -8.30
C ILE A 107 4.00 9.31 -9.39
N LEU A 108 4.64 10.44 -9.09
CA LEU A 108 4.87 11.51 -10.06
C LEU A 108 5.78 11.08 -11.22
N ALA A 109 6.67 10.11 -10.99
CA ALA A 109 7.56 9.55 -12.01
C ALA A 109 6.88 8.47 -12.89
N LEU A 110 5.62 8.11 -12.64
CA LEU A 110 4.91 7.15 -13.47
C LEU A 110 4.75 7.65 -14.93
N PRO A 111 4.62 6.76 -15.92
CA PRO A 111 4.59 7.11 -17.35
C PRO A 111 3.64 8.25 -17.76
N LYS A 112 2.52 8.41 -17.07
CA LYS A 112 1.52 9.47 -17.33
C LYS A 112 1.70 10.73 -16.50
N ARG A 113 2.69 10.79 -15.61
CA ARG A 113 2.93 11.89 -14.66
C ARG A 113 1.63 12.29 -13.94
N PRO A 114 0.99 11.35 -13.22
CA PRO A 114 -0.31 11.57 -12.61
C PRO A 114 -0.29 12.76 -11.65
N ALA A 115 -1.41 13.49 -11.59
CA ALA A 115 -1.67 14.40 -10.49
C ALA A 115 -1.76 13.62 -9.17
N VAL A 116 -1.19 14.15 -8.10
CA VAL A 116 -1.18 13.53 -6.77
C VAL A 116 -1.96 14.39 -5.78
N VAL A 117 -2.81 13.75 -4.98
CA VAL A 117 -3.55 14.38 -3.90
C VAL A 117 -3.33 13.60 -2.61
N LEU A 118 -2.72 14.23 -1.62
CA LEU A 118 -2.66 13.70 -0.27
C LEU A 118 -4.02 13.90 0.40
N LEU A 119 -4.63 12.83 0.89
CA LEU A 119 -5.83 12.89 1.72
C LEU A 119 -5.45 12.47 3.13
N GLN A 120 -5.44 13.44 4.03
CA GLN A 120 -4.90 13.31 5.38
C GLN A 120 -6.02 12.97 6.36
N THR A 121 -5.84 11.88 7.09
CA THR A 121 -6.75 11.36 8.13
C THR A 121 -6.21 11.65 9.53
N PRO A 122 -7.04 11.80 10.57
CA PRO A 122 -6.55 12.01 11.94
C PRO A 122 -5.66 10.85 12.43
N SER A 123 -4.66 11.17 13.26
CA SER A 123 -3.82 10.16 13.90
C SER A 123 -4.54 9.44 15.05
N HIS A 124 -4.00 8.29 15.49
CA HIS A 124 -4.55 7.54 16.63
C HIS A 124 -4.68 8.43 17.87
N GLY A 125 -5.85 8.47 18.51
CA GLY A 125 -6.13 9.31 19.68
C GLY A 125 -6.58 10.74 19.36
N MET A 126 -6.52 11.19 18.09
CA MET A 126 -6.98 12.54 17.72
C MET A 126 -8.50 12.63 17.61
N ALA A 127 -9.16 11.60 17.09
CA ALA A 127 -10.63 11.49 17.04
C ALA A 127 -11.22 11.09 18.41
N ALA A 128 -10.68 11.67 19.48
CA ALA A 128 -11.14 11.51 20.86
C ALA A 128 -11.27 12.88 21.52
N TYR A 129 -12.19 13.00 22.47
CA TYR A 129 -12.39 14.24 23.19
C TYR A 129 -11.31 14.50 24.25
N PRO A 130 -11.00 15.77 24.58
CA PRO A 130 -10.13 16.11 25.71
C PRO A 130 -10.57 15.45 27.01
N VAL A 131 -9.64 15.15 27.93
CA VAL A 131 -9.90 14.38 29.16
C VAL A 131 -10.99 15.01 30.04
N ASP A 132 -11.08 16.34 30.04
CA ASP A 132 -12.07 17.13 30.78
C ASP A 132 -13.42 17.30 30.05
N HIS A 133 -13.54 16.79 28.82
CA HIS A 133 -14.75 16.88 28.03
C HIS A 133 -15.80 15.84 28.46
N PRO A 134 -17.11 16.18 28.54
CA PRO A 134 -18.16 15.26 29.00
C PRO A 134 -18.31 13.96 28.18
N LYS A 135 -17.81 13.96 26.94
CA LYS A 135 -17.85 12.82 26.00
C LYS A 135 -16.53 12.05 25.92
N HIS A 136 -15.56 12.36 26.77
CA HIS A 136 -14.33 11.58 26.85
C HIS A 136 -14.63 10.19 27.42
N ALA A 137 -14.39 9.15 26.63
CA ALA A 137 -14.58 7.79 27.10
C ALA A 137 -13.37 7.34 27.95
N PRO A 138 -13.60 6.71 29.12
CA PRO A 138 -12.51 6.26 29.99
C PRO A 138 -11.51 5.36 29.26
N GLY A 139 -10.21 5.64 29.43
CA GLY A 139 -9.14 4.86 28.83
C GLY A 139 -8.83 5.22 27.36
N MET A 140 -9.51 6.20 26.76
CA MET A 140 -9.16 6.71 25.44
C MET A 140 -7.96 7.65 25.51
N GLU A 141 -7.00 7.46 24.60
CA GLU A 141 -5.95 8.45 24.36
C GLU A 141 -6.56 9.71 23.72
N HIS A 142 -6.12 10.90 24.15
CA HIS A 142 -6.44 12.16 23.48
C HIS A 142 -5.17 12.81 22.95
N LYS A 143 -5.16 13.13 21.66
CA LYS A 143 -4.10 13.89 20.99
C LYS A 143 -4.58 15.25 20.53
N LEU A 144 -3.70 16.23 20.69
CA LEU A 144 -3.95 17.61 20.29
C LEU A 144 -3.88 17.76 18.76
N PHE A 145 -4.43 18.86 18.26
CA PHE A 145 -4.53 19.16 16.82
C PHE A 145 -3.21 18.99 16.04
N TYR A 146 -2.06 19.33 16.64
CA TYR A 146 -0.75 19.28 15.99
C TYR A 146 -0.07 17.91 16.06
N THR A 147 -0.66 16.92 16.73
CA THR A 147 -0.01 15.62 16.97
C THR A 147 -0.26 14.67 15.78
N THR A 148 0.25 15.07 14.61
CA THR A 148 0.08 14.38 13.34
C THR A 148 1.30 14.64 12.43
N LEU A 149 1.57 13.73 11.50
CA LEU A 149 2.60 13.95 10.47
C LEU A 149 2.15 14.92 9.38
N GLU A 150 0.84 15.19 9.27
CA GLU A 150 0.24 16.05 8.26
C GLU A 150 0.94 17.41 8.10
N ASP A 151 1.36 18.03 9.21
CA ASP A 151 2.00 19.35 9.17
C ASP A 151 3.42 19.29 8.56
N VAL A 152 4.14 18.19 8.78
CA VAL A 152 5.48 17.96 8.21
C VAL A 152 5.37 17.46 6.77
N GLU A 153 4.41 16.58 6.48
CA GLU A 153 4.07 16.17 5.12
C GLU A 153 3.56 17.34 4.28
N GLY A 154 2.98 18.37 4.90
CA GLY A 154 2.63 19.62 4.23
C GLY A 154 3.84 20.36 3.61
N ALA A 155 5.04 20.19 4.16
CA ALA A 155 6.27 20.71 3.54
C ALA A 155 6.66 19.91 2.30
N VAL A 156 6.50 18.58 2.34
CA VAL A 156 6.66 17.71 1.16
C VAL A 156 5.64 18.10 0.09
N ALA A 157 4.39 18.34 0.48
CA ALA A 157 3.33 18.71 -0.45
C ALA A 157 3.65 20.01 -1.21
N GLN A 158 4.12 21.03 -0.48
CA GLN A 158 4.58 22.30 -1.07
C GLN A 158 5.79 22.14 -1.98
N TYR A 159 6.76 21.28 -1.63
CA TYR A 159 7.98 21.10 -2.41
C TYR A 159 7.73 20.44 -3.77
N TYR A 160 6.68 19.61 -3.89
CA TYR A 160 6.32 18.89 -5.12
C TYR A 160 5.04 19.43 -5.79
N ASP A 161 4.52 20.56 -5.33
CA ASP A 161 3.26 21.17 -5.81
C ASP A 161 2.07 20.19 -5.84
N VAL A 162 2.01 19.26 -4.89
CA VAL A 162 0.91 18.30 -4.76
C VAL A 162 -0.16 18.82 -3.81
N GLN A 163 -1.43 18.50 -4.11
CA GLN A 163 -2.56 18.99 -3.32
C GLN A 163 -2.71 18.19 -2.03
N MET A 164 -3.13 18.85 -0.95
CA MET A 164 -3.37 18.21 0.34
C MET A 164 -4.76 18.55 0.89
N LEU A 165 -5.54 17.53 1.18
CA LEU A 165 -6.86 17.60 1.81
C LEU A 165 -6.75 17.06 3.24
N SER A 166 -7.48 17.67 4.18
CA SER A 166 -7.34 17.37 5.61
C SER A 166 -8.68 17.11 6.27
N LEU A 167 -8.95 15.84 6.60
CA LEU A 167 -10.12 15.45 7.39
C LEU A 167 -10.01 15.99 8.83
N ARG A 168 -8.79 16.03 9.38
CA ARG A 168 -8.50 16.68 10.67
C ARG A 168 -8.99 18.13 10.65
N THR A 169 -8.56 18.93 9.68
CA THR A 169 -8.93 20.35 9.59
C THR A 169 -10.43 20.52 9.35
N ALA A 170 -11.04 19.67 8.53
CA ALA A 170 -12.47 19.69 8.26
C ALA A 170 -13.32 19.43 9.51
N LEU A 171 -12.86 18.55 10.41
CA LEU A 171 -13.66 18.09 11.55
C LEU A 171 -13.29 18.73 12.89
N TYR A 172 -12.00 18.92 13.20
CA TYR A 172 -11.55 19.17 14.58
C TYR A 172 -12.27 20.36 15.24
N ARG A 173 -12.43 21.47 14.52
CA ARG A 173 -13.14 22.64 15.05
C ARG A 173 -14.63 22.37 15.24
N LEU A 174 -15.25 21.62 14.34
CA LEU A 174 -16.68 21.30 14.39
C LEU A 174 -16.97 20.26 15.49
N ALA A 175 -16.12 19.26 15.65
CA ALA A 175 -16.24 18.20 16.65
C ALA A 175 -15.90 18.68 18.06
N VAL A 176 -14.71 19.26 18.25
CA VAL A 176 -14.16 19.54 19.58
C VAL A 176 -14.66 20.88 20.14
N PHE A 177 -14.61 21.94 19.33
CA PHE A 177 -14.87 23.29 19.83
C PHE A 177 -16.32 23.74 19.67
N LYS A 178 -16.92 23.50 18.50
CA LYS A 178 -18.30 23.92 18.23
C LYS A 178 -19.35 22.87 18.57
N GLN A 179 -18.95 21.60 18.67
CA GLN A 179 -19.84 20.46 18.88
C GLN A 179 -21.05 20.46 17.93
N VAL A 180 -20.80 20.62 16.63
CA VAL A 180 -21.86 20.64 15.61
C VAL A 180 -22.35 19.22 15.33
N GLU A 181 -23.65 19.01 15.47
CA GLU A 181 -24.32 17.75 15.14
C GLU A 181 -24.04 17.34 13.67
N GLY A 182 -23.72 16.08 13.45
CA GLY A 182 -23.29 15.51 12.16
C GLY A 182 -21.77 15.59 11.91
N PHE A 183 -21.01 16.29 12.78
CA PHE A 183 -19.56 16.45 12.68
C PHE A 183 -18.83 16.05 13.97
N LEU A 184 -19.52 15.47 14.94
CA LEU A 184 -18.94 15.01 16.19
C LEU A 184 -18.11 13.74 15.98
N TRP A 185 -17.09 13.52 16.84
CA TRP A 185 -16.21 12.36 16.71
C TRP A 185 -16.98 11.03 16.69
N GLU A 186 -17.88 10.83 17.64
CA GLU A 186 -18.73 9.63 17.77
C GLU A 186 -19.76 9.45 16.65
N GLN A 187 -19.96 10.47 15.80
CA GLN A 187 -20.85 10.41 14.63
C GLN A 187 -20.05 10.15 13.35
N THR A 188 -18.82 10.65 13.31
CA THR A 188 -17.93 10.54 12.14
C THR A 188 -17.01 9.33 12.21
N PHE A 189 -16.70 8.81 13.40
CA PHE A 189 -15.81 7.68 13.67
C PHE A 189 -16.53 6.66 14.57
N TRP A 190 -16.22 5.38 14.37
CA TRP A 190 -16.69 4.30 15.25
C TRP A 190 -15.57 3.73 16.11
N ASP A 191 -14.33 3.83 15.63
CA ASP A 191 -13.08 3.59 16.36
C ASP A 191 -12.03 4.60 15.84
N ILE A 192 -10.85 4.14 15.40
CA ILE A 192 -9.88 4.96 14.65
C ILE A 192 -10.29 5.19 13.19
N HIS A 193 -11.28 4.45 12.68
CA HIS A 193 -11.74 4.50 11.30
C HIS A 193 -13.02 5.37 11.18
N PRO A 194 -13.10 6.20 10.13
CA PRO A 194 -14.33 6.90 9.78
C PRO A 194 -15.50 5.95 9.53
N GLY A 195 -16.67 6.24 10.11
CA GLY A 195 -17.92 5.60 9.74
C GLY A 195 -18.47 6.14 8.41
N ASP A 196 -19.70 5.74 8.04
CA ASP A 196 -20.40 6.23 6.83
C ASP A 196 -20.34 7.77 6.68
N GLN A 197 -20.59 8.50 7.78
CA GLN A 197 -20.57 9.97 7.78
C GLN A 197 -19.16 10.52 7.56
N GLY A 198 -18.14 9.95 8.20
CA GLY A 198 -16.76 10.38 8.00
C GLY A 198 -16.27 10.08 6.58
N HIS A 199 -16.61 8.93 6.01
CA HIS A 199 -16.37 8.61 4.61
C HIS A 199 -17.07 9.57 3.65
N ARG A 200 -18.31 9.98 3.96
CA ARG A 200 -19.03 10.98 3.16
C ARG A 200 -18.29 12.33 3.15
N ILE A 201 -17.80 12.78 4.30
CA ILE A 201 -17.04 14.03 4.42
C ILE A 201 -15.71 13.94 3.64
N MET A 202 -14.99 12.83 3.75
CA MET A 202 -13.77 12.59 2.94
C MET A 202 -14.05 12.68 1.44
N ALA A 203 -15.16 12.08 0.98
CA ALA A 203 -15.57 12.17 -0.42
C ALA A 203 -15.88 13.62 -0.81
N ASP A 204 -16.59 14.37 0.03
CA ASP A 204 -16.93 15.78 -0.24
C ASP A 204 -15.70 16.69 -0.32
N LEU A 205 -14.63 16.41 0.45
CA LEU A 205 -13.34 17.11 0.30
C LEU A 205 -12.73 16.89 -1.10
N ALA A 206 -12.72 15.65 -1.58
CA ALA A 206 -12.20 15.30 -2.90
C ALA A 206 -13.08 15.88 -4.03
N VAL A 207 -14.40 15.81 -3.87
CA VAL A 207 -15.38 16.43 -4.79
C VAL A 207 -15.16 17.93 -4.87
N TYR A 208 -15.02 18.60 -3.72
CA TYR A 208 -14.79 20.04 -3.65
C TYR A 208 -13.52 20.43 -4.40
N LEU A 209 -12.41 19.71 -4.21
CA LEU A 209 -11.17 19.94 -4.96
C LEU A 209 -11.40 19.89 -6.47
N ILE A 210 -12.03 18.83 -6.99
CA ILE A 210 -12.29 18.69 -8.43
C ILE A 210 -13.22 19.79 -8.95
N GLN A 211 -14.23 20.19 -8.18
CA GLN A 211 -15.13 21.29 -8.55
C GLN A 211 -14.37 22.62 -8.63
N GLN A 212 -13.54 22.94 -7.63
CA GLN A 212 -12.75 24.17 -7.63
C GLN A 212 -11.73 24.18 -8.77
N THR A 213 -11.07 23.05 -9.05
CA THR A 213 -10.15 22.94 -10.19
C THR A 213 -10.89 23.13 -11.50
N ALA A 214 -12.06 22.51 -11.69
CA ALA A 214 -12.86 22.67 -12.90
C ALA A 214 -13.32 24.12 -13.11
N LEU A 215 -13.76 24.80 -12.04
CA LEU A 215 -14.10 26.23 -12.07
C LEU A 215 -12.88 27.10 -12.39
N GLY A 216 -11.73 26.82 -11.77
CA GLY A 216 -10.47 27.49 -12.05
C GLY A 216 -10.07 27.40 -13.52
N MET A 217 -10.25 26.22 -14.13
CA MET A 217 -9.95 25.99 -15.55
C MET A 217 -10.89 26.73 -16.50
N LEU A 218 -12.08 27.16 -16.05
CA LEU A 218 -12.93 28.07 -16.84
C LEU A 218 -12.41 29.50 -16.84
N LEU A 219 -11.77 29.92 -15.74
CA LEU A 219 -11.23 31.27 -15.58
C LEU A 219 -9.81 31.40 -16.16
N ARG A 220 -9.02 30.35 -16.06
CA ARG A 220 -7.65 30.24 -16.57
C ARG A 220 -7.49 28.88 -17.22
N PRO A 221 -7.85 28.73 -18.51
CA PRO A 221 -7.73 27.46 -19.21
C PRO A 221 -6.28 26.98 -19.28
N PHE A 222 -6.11 25.66 -19.29
CA PHE A 222 -4.81 25.02 -19.45
C PHE A 222 -4.13 25.53 -20.74
N GLY A 223 -2.90 26.00 -20.61
CA GLY A 223 -2.16 26.65 -21.68
C GLY A 223 -0.67 26.29 -21.70
N PRO A 224 0.13 26.99 -22.53
CA PRO A 224 1.54 26.68 -22.72
C PRO A 224 2.38 26.71 -21.43
N GLU A 225 2.07 27.61 -20.49
CA GLU A 225 2.76 27.68 -19.19
C GLU A 225 2.52 26.41 -18.36
N ASP A 226 1.31 25.85 -18.40
CA ASP A 226 0.99 24.60 -17.73
C ASP A 226 1.64 23.38 -18.42
N GLU A 227 1.75 23.40 -19.76
CA GLU A 227 2.49 22.37 -20.51
C GLU A 227 3.98 22.38 -20.16
N GLU A 228 4.57 23.56 -20.05
CA GLU A 228 5.96 23.72 -19.63
C GLU A 228 6.17 23.16 -18.22
N ALA A 229 5.36 23.59 -17.25
CA ALA A 229 5.41 23.11 -15.86
C ALA A 229 5.18 21.59 -15.76
N PHE A 230 4.23 21.04 -16.54
CA PHE A 230 3.99 19.60 -16.60
C PHE A 230 5.17 18.80 -17.14
N MET A 231 5.96 19.41 -18.05
CA MET A 231 7.11 18.79 -18.67
C MET A 231 8.38 18.87 -17.83
N GLU A 232 8.42 19.71 -16.80
CA GLU A 232 9.57 19.86 -15.90
C GLU A 232 9.98 18.51 -15.28
N PRO A 233 11.31 18.26 -15.14
CA PRO A 233 11.78 17.11 -14.42
C PRO A 233 11.47 17.28 -12.93
N LEU A 234 11.25 16.17 -12.24
CA LEU A 234 11.12 16.20 -10.78
C LEU A 234 12.37 16.84 -10.16
N PRO A 235 12.22 17.76 -9.19
CA PRO A 235 13.35 18.32 -8.47
C PRO A 235 14.13 17.21 -7.76
N ASP A 236 15.33 17.52 -7.26
CA ASP A 236 16.03 16.62 -6.35
C ASP A 236 15.18 16.32 -5.10
N PRO A 237 15.43 15.22 -4.37
CA PRO A 237 14.72 14.97 -3.13
C PRO A 237 14.86 16.15 -2.15
N MET A 238 13.75 16.57 -1.54
CA MET A 238 13.70 17.57 -0.46
C MET A 238 14.57 17.13 0.71
N TYR A 239 14.50 15.84 1.08
CA TYR A 239 15.44 15.24 2.02
C TYR A 239 16.67 14.69 1.27
N PRO A 240 17.90 15.12 1.61
CA PRO A 240 19.10 14.64 0.93
C PRO A 240 19.21 13.11 0.91
N ASN A 241 19.60 12.56 -0.24
CA ASN A 241 19.76 11.11 -0.47
C ASN A 241 18.46 10.28 -0.33
N ASN A 242 17.29 10.92 -0.42
CA ASN A 242 15.99 10.26 -0.21
C ASN A 242 15.29 9.80 -1.50
N ARG A 243 16.05 9.25 -2.47
CA ARG A 243 15.47 8.70 -3.71
C ARG A 243 14.70 7.39 -3.44
N PRO A 244 13.56 7.16 -4.15
CA PRO A 244 12.84 5.89 -4.12
C PRO A 244 13.51 4.82 -5.01
N PRO A 245 13.08 3.55 -4.93
CA PRO A 245 13.56 2.50 -5.81
C PRO A 245 13.11 2.69 -7.26
N ASP A 246 14.05 2.43 -8.17
CA ASP A 246 13.86 2.53 -9.63
C ASP A 246 13.19 1.28 -10.23
N THR A 247 13.13 0.18 -9.47
CA THR A 247 12.50 -1.09 -9.88
C THR A 247 11.35 -1.46 -8.95
N PRO A 248 10.31 -2.16 -9.45
CA PRO A 248 9.31 -2.80 -8.59
C PRO A 248 9.98 -3.80 -7.65
N MET A 249 9.63 -3.75 -6.37
CA MET A 249 10.29 -4.58 -5.35
C MET A 249 9.41 -5.73 -4.89
N CYS A 250 8.09 -5.55 -4.91
CA CYS A 250 7.13 -6.60 -4.58
C CYS A 250 6.80 -7.47 -5.79
N ILE A 251 7.09 -8.76 -5.67
CA ILE A 251 6.83 -9.77 -6.67
C ILE A 251 5.85 -10.77 -6.06
N MET A 252 4.60 -10.75 -6.52
CA MET A 252 3.50 -11.48 -5.92
C MET A 252 2.62 -12.11 -7.00
N TYR A 253 1.87 -13.14 -6.64
CA TYR A 253 0.82 -13.71 -7.50
C TYR A 253 1.36 -14.15 -8.87
N ASP A 254 0.76 -13.67 -9.96
CA ASP A 254 1.12 -14.02 -11.33
C ASP A 254 2.52 -13.52 -11.73
N THR A 255 3.06 -12.49 -11.05
CA THR A 255 4.46 -12.06 -11.28
C THR A 255 5.46 -12.89 -10.50
N PHE A 256 5.00 -13.58 -9.45
CA PHE A 256 5.83 -14.51 -8.69
C PHE A 256 5.97 -15.87 -9.38
N LYS A 257 4.89 -16.40 -9.97
CA LYS A 257 4.90 -17.71 -10.65
C LYS A 257 6.08 -17.94 -11.62
N PRO A 258 6.47 -16.98 -12.50
CA PRO A 258 7.60 -17.16 -13.41
C PRO A 258 8.98 -17.28 -12.76
N MET A 259 9.11 -16.98 -11.46
CA MET A 259 10.37 -17.10 -10.73
C MET A 259 10.70 -18.54 -10.32
N MET A 260 9.73 -19.44 -10.40
CA MET A 260 9.91 -20.83 -9.99
C MET A 260 10.58 -21.61 -11.12
N VAL A 261 11.83 -22.02 -10.88
CA VAL A 261 12.64 -22.78 -11.85
C VAL A 261 12.49 -24.29 -11.66
N GLU A 262 12.17 -24.73 -10.43
CA GLU A 262 11.89 -26.12 -10.10
C GLU A 262 10.78 -26.19 -9.05
N SER A 263 9.92 -27.22 -9.14
CA SER A 263 8.81 -27.41 -8.22
C SER A 263 8.43 -28.89 -8.16
N GLN A 264 8.54 -29.49 -6.98
CA GLN A 264 8.19 -30.86 -6.67
C GLN A 264 7.33 -30.90 -5.40
N GLY A 265 6.06 -31.29 -5.54
CA GLY A 265 5.12 -31.35 -4.41
C GLY A 265 4.55 -29.98 -3.99
N TRP A 266 4.77 -28.93 -4.80
CA TRP A 266 4.18 -27.61 -4.61
C TRP A 266 3.22 -27.28 -5.74
N ASP A 267 2.02 -26.81 -5.39
CA ASP A 267 1.00 -26.39 -6.35
C ASP A 267 0.78 -24.87 -6.28
N PHE A 268 0.69 -24.21 -7.44
CA PHE A 268 0.30 -22.80 -7.50
C PHE A 268 -1.22 -22.67 -7.58
N LEU A 269 -1.84 -22.24 -6.49
CA LEU A 269 -3.29 -22.25 -6.36
C LEU A 269 -3.82 -21.07 -5.54
N ASP A 270 -5.12 -20.81 -5.69
CA ASP A 270 -5.88 -19.83 -4.91
C ASP A 270 -6.73 -20.58 -3.88
N GLU A 271 -6.36 -20.47 -2.60
CA GLU A 271 -7.13 -21.05 -1.47
C GLU A 271 -8.05 -20.01 -0.82
N GLY A 272 -8.15 -18.84 -1.45
CA GLY A 272 -8.99 -17.76 -0.98
C GLY A 272 -10.46 -17.97 -1.33
N THR A 273 -11.24 -16.94 -1.01
CA THR A 273 -12.58 -16.80 -1.54
C THR A 273 -12.56 -15.85 -2.74
N PRO A 274 -13.62 -15.81 -3.57
CA PRO A 274 -13.71 -14.81 -4.62
C PRO A 274 -13.54 -13.37 -4.13
N GLY A 275 -13.82 -13.05 -2.86
CA GLY A 275 -13.63 -11.71 -2.29
C GLY A 275 -12.30 -11.50 -1.54
N LYS A 276 -11.55 -12.57 -1.26
CA LYS A 276 -10.26 -12.54 -0.57
C LYS A 276 -9.34 -13.63 -1.16
N PRO A 277 -8.81 -13.45 -2.38
CA PRO A 277 -7.92 -14.41 -3.01
C PRO A 277 -6.67 -14.59 -2.15
N LYS A 278 -6.21 -15.83 -2.04
CA LYS A 278 -4.96 -16.20 -1.40
C LYS A 278 -4.19 -17.02 -2.42
N VAL A 279 -3.60 -16.34 -3.40
CA VAL A 279 -2.81 -16.98 -4.46
C VAL A 279 -1.38 -17.19 -3.97
N GLY A 280 -0.82 -18.37 -4.21
CA GLY A 280 0.58 -18.69 -3.89
C GLY A 280 0.93 -20.14 -4.18
N PHE A 281 2.20 -20.50 -3.97
CA PHE A 281 2.64 -21.89 -3.98
C PHE A 281 2.34 -22.53 -2.64
N VAL A 282 1.73 -23.73 -2.66
CA VAL A 282 1.32 -24.47 -1.47
C VAL A 282 1.86 -25.89 -1.54
N ALA A 283 2.41 -26.38 -0.44
CA ALA A 283 2.76 -27.79 -0.25
C ALA A 283 2.24 -28.28 1.10
N THR A 284 1.87 -29.55 1.17
CA THR A 284 1.31 -30.18 2.38
C THR A 284 2.06 -31.43 2.81
N THR A 285 3.11 -31.81 2.09
CA THR A 285 3.85 -33.06 2.31
C THR A 285 5.31 -32.75 2.65
N PRO A 286 5.84 -33.26 3.77
CA PRO A 286 7.26 -33.15 4.09
C PRO A 286 8.15 -33.67 2.95
N GLY A 287 9.26 -32.98 2.69
CA GLY A 287 10.17 -33.25 1.59
C GLY A 287 9.74 -32.65 0.25
N SER A 288 8.61 -31.94 0.17
CA SER A 288 8.27 -31.14 -1.01
C SER A 288 9.24 -29.98 -1.16
N ARG A 289 9.75 -29.75 -2.38
CA ARG A 289 10.80 -28.76 -2.67
C ARG A 289 10.41 -27.87 -3.83
N MET A 290 10.77 -26.59 -3.74
CA MET A 290 10.74 -25.68 -4.89
C MET A 290 11.95 -24.78 -4.89
N VAL A 291 12.37 -24.31 -6.05
CA VAL A 291 13.49 -23.38 -6.22
C VAL A 291 12.99 -22.09 -6.85
N ILE A 292 13.25 -20.98 -6.16
CA ILE A 292 12.89 -19.62 -6.54
C ILE A 292 14.16 -18.92 -7.05
N ARG A 293 14.15 -18.45 -8.30
CA ARG A 293 15.26 -17.66 -8.86
C ARG A 293 14.97 -16.16 -8.74
N LEU A 294 15.81 -15.47 -7.99
CA LEU A 294 15.70 -14.04 -7.69
C LEU A 294 16.86 -13.24 -8.29
N ASN A 295 16.59 -12.02 -8.76
CA ASN A 295 17.63 -11.05 -9.07
C ASN A 295 17.90 -10.17 -7.84
N THR A 296 19.01 -10.45 -7.16
CA THR A 296 19.47 -9.74 -5.95
C THR A 296 20.63 -8.79 -6.25
N ASP A 297 20.98 -8.57 -7.52
CA ASP A 297 22.01 -7.61 -7.93
C ASP A 297 21.54 -6.17 -7.70
N ARG A 298 22.34 -5.39 -6.96
CA ARG A 298 22.10 -3.98 -6.63
C ARG A 298 23.29 -3.10 -7.02
N SER A 299 24.13 -3.57 -7.94
CA SER A 299 25.29 -2.81 -8.45
C SER A 299 24.90 -1.46 -9.07
N GLN A 300 23.69 -1.33 -9.63
CA GLN A 300 23.20 -0.07 -10.21
C GLN A 300 22.67 0.93 -9.17
N THR A 301 22.42 0.51 -7.92
CA THR A 301 21.87 1.38 -6.86
C THR A 301 22.96 1.98 -5.98
N GLY A 302 24.23 1.85 -6.39
CA GLY A 302 25.39 2.36 -5.66
C GLY A 302 25.78 1.51 -4.44
N GLN A 303 25.13 0.36 -4.24
CA GLN A 303 25.54 -0.60 -3.22
C GLN A 303 26.88 -1.24 -3.57
N LEU A 304 27.75 -1.40 -2.57
CA LEU A 304 28.98 -2.16 -2.73
C LEU A 304 28.65 -3.61 -3.11
N PRO A 305 29.38 -4.25 -4.05
CA PRO A 305 29.10 -5.63 -4.46
C PRO A 305 29.10 -6.68 -3.32
N GLN A 306 29.83 -6.38 -2.23
CA GLN A 306 29.93 -7.24 -1.04
C GLN A 306 28.76 -7.06 -0.07
N SER A 307 27.92 -6.04 -0.25
CA SER A 307 26.76 -5.79 0.60
C SER A 307 25.75 -6.93 0.48
N ARG A 308 25.13 -7.28 1.61
CA ARG A 308 23.97 -8.18 1.64
C ARG A 308 22.71 -7.41 1.24
N VAL A 309 21.79 -8.12 0.60
CA VAL A 309 20.47 -7.64 0.21
C VAL A 309 19.43 -8.38 1.04
N ALA A 310 18.47 -7.65 1.61
CA ALA A 310 17.35 -8.25 2.30
C ALA A 310 16.32 -8.75 1.28
N ILE A 311 15.99 -10.04 1.35
CA ILE A 311 14.78 -10.60 0.76
C ILE A 311 13.75 -10.80 1.86
N TRP A 312 12.52 -10.36 1.60
CA TRP A 312 11.39 -10.51 2.49
C TRP A 312 10.44 -11.50 1.86
N VAL A 313 10.30 -12.67 2.48
CA VAL A 313 9.45 -13.73 1.95
C VAL A 313 8.07 -13.58 2.55
N GLN A 314 7.06 -13.43 1.68
CA GLN A 314 5.67 -13.41 2.09
C GLN A 314 5.12 -14.82 2.15
N HIS A 315 4.59 -15.22 3.31
CA HIS A 315 4.12 -16.58 3.53
C HIS A 315 2.89 -16.60 4.44
N LEU A 316 2.06 -17.64 4.34
CA LEU A 316 0.83 -17.74 5.16
C LEU A 316 1.21 -18.22 6.55
N LYS A 317 0.65 -17.58 7.59
CA LYS A 317 0.49 -18.18 8.90
C LYS A 317 -0.98 -18.42 9.23
N SER A 318 -1.26 -19.48 9.99
CA SER A 318 -2.61 -19.88 10.42
C SER A 318 -2.56 -20.64 11.73
N TYR A 319 -3.69 -20.73 12.42
CA TYR A 319 -3.84 -21.47 13.69
C TYR A 319 -4.01 -22.97 13.56
N GLU A 320 -4.10 -23.48 12.34
CA GLU A 320 -4.31 -24.90 12.04
C GLU A 320 -3.68 -25.25 10.69
N HIS A 321 -3.44 -26.54 10.48
CA HIS A 321 -2.87 -27.15 9.28
C HIS A 321 -1.39 -26.86 8.97
N MET A 322 -0.80 -25.82 9.57
CA MET A 322 0.50 -25.27 9.18
C MET A 322 1.73 -26.08 9.63
N GLY A 323 2.72 -26.21 8.75
CA GLY A 323 4.02 -26.83 9.02
C GLY A 323 5.19 -25.84 9.07
N VAL A 324 6.40 -26.39 9.13
CA VAL A 324 7.66 -25.65 9.07
C VAL A 324 8.29 -25.83 7.69
N ALA A 325 8.85 -24.76 7.13
CA ALA A 325 9.66 -24.83 5.91
C ALA A 325 11.05 -24.24 6.13
N GLU A 326 12.03 -24.75 5.40
CA GLU A 326 13.41 -24.30 5.41
C GLU A 326 13.79 -23.65 4.09
N PHE A 327 14.48 -22.51 4.17
CA PHE A 327 14.92 -21.70 3.05
C PHE A 327 16.44 -21.71 2.99
N ARG A 328 17.01 -22.05 1.83
CA ARG A 328 18.46 -22.15 1.60
C ARG A 328 18.87 -21.56 0.27
N CYS A 329 19.97 -20.81 0.23
CA CYS A 329 20.61 -20.42 -1.02
C CYS A 329 21.42 -21.59 -1.56
N ILE A 330 21.07 -22.09 -2.75
CA ILE A 330 21.68 -23.29 -3.34
C ILE A 330 22.56 -22.99 -4.56
N SER A 331 22.36 -21.85 -5.22
CA SER A 331 23.16 -21.45 -6.39
C SER A 331 23.18 -19.93 -6.56
N GLY A 332 24.31 -19.43 -7.08
CA GLY A 332 24.51 -18.02 -7.45
C GLY A 332 24.64 -17.01 -6.30
N CYS A 333 24.14 -17.32 -5.11
CA CYS A 333 24.20 -16.47 -3.91
C CYS A 333 24.43 -17.29 -2.64
N GLN A 334 24.75 -16.62 -1.53
CA GLN A 334 24.94 -17.21 -0.20
C GLN A 334 23.98 -16.56 0.80
N CYS A 335 23.43 -17.37 1.71
CA CYS A 335 22.66 -16.93 2.86
C CYS A 335 22.74 -17.95 3.99
N GLU A 336 22.45 -17.48 5.21
CA GLU A 336 22.22 -18.39 6.32
C GLU A 336 20.88 -19.11 6.11
N PRO A 337 20.80 -20.43 6.32
CA PRO A 337 19.53 -21.15 6.28
C PRO A 337 18.52 -20.55 7.27
N HIS A 338 17.28 -20.39 6.81
CA HIS A 338 16.19 -19.88 7.65
C HIS A 338 15.08 -20.92 7.76
N GLN A 339 14.62 -21.21 8.97
CA GLN A 339 13.45 -22.05 9.21
C GLN A 339 12.29 -21.20 9.69
N GLU A 340 11.15 -21.33 9.03
CA GLU A 340 9.94 -20.58 9.34
C GLU A 340 8.83 -21.52 9.79
N ASP A 341 8.34 -21.34 11.02
CA ASP A 341 7.12 -22.00 11.49
C ASP A 341 5.91 -21.13 11.10
N ALA A 342 5.04 -21.69 10.26
CA ALA A 342 3.86 -21.02 9.79
C ALA A 342 2.66 -21.13 10.74
N HIS A 343 2.79 -21.80 11.88
CA HIS A 343 1.73 -21.92 12.86
C HIS A 343 1.71 -20.74 13.86
N ILE A 344 0.52 -20.23 14.17
CA ILE A 344 0.30 -19.15 15.16
C ILE A 344 -0.85 -19.52 16.11
N ALA A 345 -0.87 -18.98 17.33
CA ALA A 345 -1.93 -19.29 18.29
C ALA A 345 -3.25 -18.54 18.01
N GLN A 346 -3.13 -17.35 17.42
CA GLN A 346 -4.24 -16.45 17.10
C GLN A 346 -5.12 -17.09 16.04
N ARG A 347 -6.43 -17.16 16.28
CA ARG A 347 -7.42 -17.78 15.37
C ARG A 347 -7.71 -16.95 14.12
N VAL A 348 -6.67 -16.74 13.32
CA VAL A 348 -6.67 -16.03 12.05
C VAL A 348 -5.77 -16.75 11.05
N SER A 349 -5.98 -16.51 9.75
CA SER A 349 -5.07 -16.99 8.70
C SER A 349 -4.68 -15.84 7.80
N GLN A 350 -3.43 -15.40 7.90
CA GLN A 350 -2.94 -14.15 7.34
C GLN A 350 -1.54 -14.31 6.77
N LEU A 351 -1.14 -13.37 5.91
CA LEU A 351 0.16 -13.41 5.26
C LEU A 351 1.15 -12.58 6.09
N TYR A 352 2.27 -13.21 6.42
CA TYR A 352 3.38 -12.69 7.21
C TYR A 352 4.59 -12.48 6.31
N VAL A 353 5.57 -11.74 6.82
CA VAL A 353 6.88 -11.60 6.19
C VAL A 353 7.98 -11.97 7.18
N PHE A 354 8.99 -12.68 6.70
CA PHE A 354 10.27 -12.81 7.38
C PHE A 354 11.39 -12.33 6.46
N ARG A 355 12.52 -11.97 7.07
CA ARG A 355 13.71 -11.45 6.37
C ARG A 355 14.77 -12.53 6.23
N MET A 356 15.39 -12.61 5.07
CA MET A 356 16.68 -13.28 4.88
C MET A 356 17.68 -12.32 4.24
N ASP A 357 18.95 -12.39 4.64
CA ASP A 357 20.02 -11.59 4.05
C ASP A 357 20.87 -12.43 3.10
N VAL A 358 20.81 -12.10 1.81
CA VAL A 358 21.48 -12.84 0.73
C VAL A 358 22.61 -12.01 0.11
N THR A 359 23.63 -12.66 -0.44
CA THR A 359 24.62 -11.94 -1.27
C THR A 359 24.02 -11.53 -2.61
N GLN A 360 24.56 -10.46 -3.20
CA GLN A 360 24.12 -9.97 -4.51
C GLN A 360 24.44 -10.97 -5.62
N SER A 361 23.48 -11.19 -6.51
CA SER A 361 23.60 -12.04 -7.69
C SER A 361 22.49 -11.75 -8.69
N ALA A 362 22.82 -11.74 -9.99
CA ALA A 362 21.82 -11.62 -11.04
C ALA A 362 20.87 -12.84 -11.09
N ALA A 363 21.30 -13.98 -10.54
CA ALA A 363 20.52 -15.21 -10.44
C ALA A 363 20.82 -15.93 -9.12
N CYS A 364 20.07 -15.58 -8.07
CA CYS A 364 20.12 -16.18 -6.74
C CYS A 364 19.02 -17.25 -6.64
N ASP A 365 19.41 -18.53 -6.55
CA ASP A 365 18.46 -19.64 -6.40
C ASP A 365 18.28 -19.98 -4.92
N VAL A 366 17.05 -19.80 -4.44
CA VAL A 366 16.63 -20.11 -3.07
C VAL A 366 15.72 -21.34 -3.10
N GLU A 367 16.16 -22.43 -2.49
CA GLU A 367 15.35 -23.63 -2.26
C GLU A 367 14.44 -23.43 -1.05
N VAL A 368 13.20 -23.90 -1.16
CA VAL A 368 12.22 -23.99 -0.08
C VAL A 368 11.80 -25.45 0.09
N GLU A 369 12.06 -26.02 1.26
CA GLU A 369 11.74 -27.40 1.60
C GLU A 369 10.75 -27.46 2.78
N VAL A 370 9.63 -28.19 2.61
CA VAL A 370 8.72 -28.46 3.73
C VAL A 370 9.35 -29.51 4.64
N LEU A 371 9.52 -29.19 5.92
CA LEU A 371 10.13 -30.09 6.89
C LEU A 371 9.11 -31.04 7.55
N PRO A 372 9.56 -32.19 8.10
CA PRO A 372 8.72 -33.03 8.96
C PRO A 372 8.32 -32.37 10.29
N ALA A 373 8.96 -31.27 10.67
CA ALA A 373 8.61 -30.53 11.88
C ALA A 373 7.27 -29.81 11.73
N THR A 374 6.47 -29.82 12.79
CA THR A 374 5.18 -29.11 12.86
C THR A 374 4.80 -28.82 14.31
N THR A 375 4.12 -27.72 14.54
CA THR A 375 3.50 -27.38 15.82
C THR A 375 1.96 -27.37 15.75
N SER A 376 1.37 -27.56 14.57
CA SER A 376 -0.09 -27.66 14.37
C SER A 376 -0.60 -29.11 14.20
N GLY A 377 0.31 -30.06 13.95
CA GLY A 377 -0.02 -31.47 13.65
C GLY A 377 -0.08 -31.81 12.16
N GLU A 378 0.03 -30.82 11.28
CA GLU A 378 0.05 -30.98 9.82
C GLU A 378 1.18 -30.17 9.18
N HIS A 379 1.38 -30.28 7.87
CA HIS A 379 2.60 -29.80 7.19
C HIS A 379 2.35 -28.76 6.09
N LYS A 380 1.20 -28.07 6.10
CA LYS A 380 0.91 -27.08 5.08
C LYS A 380 1.89 -25.90 5.17
N PHE A 381 2.52 -25.54 4.08
CA PHE A 381 3.27 -24.29 3.95
C PHE A 381 2.87 -23.57 2.68
N LYS A 382 2.87 -22.23 2.72
CA LYS A 382 2.50 -21.40 1.57
C LYS A 382 3.39 -20.19 1.41
N VAL A 383 3.93 -20.00 0.22
CA VAL A 383 4.68 -18.80 -0.18
C VAL A 383 3.85 -18.02 -1.19
N ALA A 384 3.57 -16.76 -0.90
CA ALA A 384 2.73 -15.88 -1.73
C ALA A 384 3.53 -14.95 -2.64
N GLY A 385 4.76 -14.64 -2.25
CA GLY A 385 5.61 -13.72 -2.99
C GLY A 385 6.87 -13.36 -2.22
N VAL A 386 7.63 -12.44 -2.80
CA VAL A 386 8.86 -11.91 -2.22
C VAL A 386 8.93 -10.41 -2.42
N VAL A 387 9.60 -9.72 -1.51
CA VAL A 387 10.03 -8.33 -1.68
C VAL A 387 11.54 -8.29 -1.59
N ILE A 388 12.21 -7.78 -2.62
CA ILE A 388 13.68 -7.70 -2.64
C ILE A 388 14.06 -6.25 -2.39
N GLU A 389 14.77 -5.92 -1.32
CA GLU A 389 15.14 -4.54 -1.02
C GLU A 389 16.17 -3.95 -1.99
N GLU A 390 16.19 -2.62 -2.09
CA GLU A 390 17.12 -1.88 -2.95
C GLU A 390 18.50 -1.78 -2.30
N GLY A 391 18.49 -1.70 -0.97
CA GLY A 391 19.66 -1.60 -0.14
C GLY A 391 19.32 -1.58 1.36
N ALA A 392 20.23 -2.16 2.16
CA ALA A 392 20.09 -2.33 3.60
C ALA A 392 19.97 -1.00 4.40
N ASP A 393 20.31 0.14 3.80
CA ASP A 393 20.23 1.47 4.42
C ASP A 393 18.79 2.03 4.44
N LYS A 394 17.93 1.59 3.51
CA LYS A 394 16.60 2.18 3.34
C LYS A 394 15.55 1.63 4.29
N ASN A 395 15.73 0.38 4.77
CA ASN A 395 14.94 -0.24 5.83
C ASN A 395 13.42 -0.06 5.66
N TYR A 396 12.93 -0.16 4.42
CA TYR A 396 11.54 0.15 4.06
C TYR A 396 10.52 -0.68 4.85
N LEU A 397 10.85 -1.94 5.12
CA LEU A 397 10.01 -2.85 5.89
C LEU A 397 10.41 -2.95 7.36
N SER A 398 11.38 -2.15 7.84
CA SER A 398 11.81 -2.21 9.25
C SER A 398 10.70 -1.82 10.23
N THR A 399 9.87 -0.82 9.89
CA THR A 399 8.69 -0.42 10.66
C THR A 399 7.62 -1.50 10.66
N VAL A 400 7.55 -2.28 9.58
CA VAL A 400 6.67 -3.44 9.40
C VAL A 400 7.20 -4.67 10.16
N TYR A 401 8.53 -4.76 10.38
CA TYR A 401 9.22 -5.91 10.98
C TYR A 401 9.49 -5.77 12.50
N ARG A 402 8.99 -4.72 13.15
CA ARG A 402 9.36 -4.33 14.54
C ARG A 402 9.08 -5.35 15.67
N GLN A 403 8.63 -6.58 15.39
CA GLN A 403 8.42 -7.62 16.41
C GLN A 403 9.07 -8.99 16.09
N GLY A 404 10.14 -9.05 15.29
CA GLY A 404 10.98 -10.27 15.17
C GLY A 404 10.31 -11.53 14.60
N ASN A 405 9.04 -11.41 14.24
CA ASN A 405 8.14 -12.31 13.52
C ASN A 405 6.86 -11.50 13.22
N GLY A 406 7.05 -10.23 12.83
CA GLY A 406 6.01 -9.20 12.90
C GLY A 406 4.69 -9.72 12.36
N GLU A 407 3.66 -9.72 13.22
CA GLU A 407 2.28 -9.83 12.78
C GLU A 407 2.08 -8.76 11.72
N PHE A 408 2.24 -9.15 10.46
CA PHE A 408 2.05 -8.25 9.37
C PHE A 408 0.55 -7.98 9.38
N GLY A 409 0.19 -6.69 9.47
CA GLY A 409 -1.15 -6.17 9.24
C GLY A 409 -1.61 -6.36 7.79
N MET A 410 -1.46 -7.55 7.22
CA MET A 410 -2.21 -8.12 6.11
C MET A 410 -3.36 -8.83 6.83
N SER A 411 -3.94 -8.22 7.85
CA SER A 411 -5.19 -8.71 8.43
C SER A 411 -6.24 -8.90 7.32
N GLU A 412 -6.02 -8.22 6.18
CA GLU A 412 -6.77 -8.31 4.95
C GLU A 412 -5.80 -8.33 3.75
N HIS A 413 -5.13 -9.45 3.48
CA HIS A 413 -4.40 -9.55 2.20
C HIS A 413 -5.39 -9.45 1.04
N ASN A 414 -5.19 -8.42 0.23
CA ASN A 414 -6.04 -8.04 -0.87
C ASN A 414 -5.61 -8.70 -2.17
N GLY A 415 -5.60 -10.04 -2.23
CA GLY A 415 -5.57 -10.72 -3.54
C GLY A 415 -6.46 -9.98 -4.52
N ASN A 416 -6.06 -9.87 -5.79
CA ASN A 416 -6.55 -8.89 -6.79
C ASN A 416 -8.06 -8.51 -6.75
N ARG A 417 -8.94 -9.33 -6.17
CA ARG A 417 -10.35 -9.03 -5.84
C ARG A 417 -10.72 -8.29 -4.55
N ALA A 418 -9.79 -7.78 -3.75
CA ALA A 418 -10.19 -6.74 -2.79
C ALA A 418 -10.01 -5.34 -3.35
N GLN A 419 -9.30 -5.15 -4.45
CA GLN A 419 -9.23 -3.86 -5.12
C GLN A 419 -10.48 -3.67 -5.99
N LEU A 420 -11.17 -2.56 -5.77
CA LEU A 420 -12.43 -2.27 -6.44
C LEU A 420 -12.17 -1.36 -7.62
N VAL A 421 -12.70 -1.72 -8.78
CA VAL A 421 -12.66 -0.89 -9.98
C VAL A 421 -14.07 -0.45 -10.32
N ARG A 422 -14.28 0.87 -10.35
CA ARG A 422 -15.54 1.48 -10.76
C ARG A 422 -15.40 2.08 -12.16
N THR A 423 -16.35 1.73 -13.01
CA THR A 423 -16.56 2.34 -14.32
C THR A 423 -18.04 2.74 -14.46
N ARG A 424 -18.43 3.27 -15.63
CA ARG A 424 -19.83 3.58 -15.93
C ARG A 424 -20.72 2.33 -15.90
N GLU A 425 -20.17 1.18 -16.27
CA GLU A 425 -20.85 -0.11 -16.33
C GLU A 425 -21.11 -0.70 -14.94
N GLY A 426 -20.41 -0.20 -13.91
CA GLY A 426 -20.64 -0.59 -12.53
C GLY A 426 -19.35 -0.79 -11.74
N LEU A 427 -19.47 -1.50 -10.62
CA LEU A 427 -18.37 -1.87 -9.75
C LEU A 427 -17.95 -3.31 -10.02
N THR A 428 -16.65 -3.54 -10.17
CA THR A 428 -16.06 -4.87 -10.33
C THR A 428 -14.96 -5.07 -9.30
N GLY A 429 -14.80 -6.30 -8.79
CA GLY A 429 -13.58 -6.70 -8.09
C GLY A 429 -12.56 -7.13 -9.13
N ASP A 430 -11.40 -6.49 -9.17
CA ASP A 430 -10.43 -6.68 -10.26
C ASP A 430 -9.94 -8.14 -10.33
N ILE A 431 -10.07 -8.79 -11.49
CA ILE A 431 -9.35 -10.07 -11.79
C ILE A 431 -8.56 -9.96 -13.10
N ARG A 432 -8.69 -8.88 -13.87
CA ARG A 432 -8.34 -8.96 -15.28
C ARG A 432 -7.72 -7.66 -15.79
N ARG A 433 -6.41 -7.51 -15.56
CA ARG A 433 -5.40 -7.16 -16.59
C ARG A 433 -3.98 -7.05 -15.99
N LEU A 434 -3.34 -8.18 -15.74
CA LEU A 434 -1.87 -8.26 -15.58
C LEU A 434 -1.19 -8.96 -16.78
N LEU A 435 -1.87 -8.98 -17.94
CA LEU A 435 -1.49 -9.83 -19.08
C LEU A 435 -0.58 -9.18 -20.14
N ARG A 436 0.03 -8.00 -19.95
CA ARG A 436 0.87 -7.43 -21.03
C ARG A 436 2.25 -6.84 -20.69
N ALA A 437 2.64 -6.62 -19.43
CA ALA A 437 3.85 -5.81 -19.16
C ALA A 437 5.10 -6.56 -18.64
N VAL A 438 5.05 -7.86 -18.32
CA VAL A 438 6.19 -8.54 -17.65
C VAL A 438 7.33 -8.94 -18.62
N ARG A 439 7.18 -8.74 -19.93
CA ARG A 439 8.24 -9.11 -20.90
C ARG A 439 9.40 -8.11 -21.02
N GLY A 440 9.27 -6.91 -20.47
CA GLY A 440 10.25 -5.83 -20.67
C GLY A 440 11.36 -5.72 -19.62
N TRP A 441 11.05 -5.98 -18.34
CA TRP A 441 11.96 -5.64 -17.24
C TRP A 441 12.91 -6.77 -16.83
N TYR A 442 12.49 -8.04 -16.92
CA TYR A 442 13.34 -9.19 -16.55
C TYR A 442 14.27 -9.71 -17.67
N ARG A 443 14.49 -8.91 -18.71
CA ARG A 443 15.34 -9.27 -19.87
C ARG A 443 16.53 -8.32 -20.09
N ARG A 444 16.90 -7.51 -19.10
CA ARG A 444 18.14 -6.72 -19.14
C ARG A 444 18.96 -6.96 -17.91
#